data_AF-A0A1B0D149-F1
#
_entry.id   AF-A0A1B0D149-F1
#
_cell.length_a   1.000
_cell.length_b   1.000
_cell.length_c   1.000
_cell.angle_alpha   90.00
_cell.angle_beta   90.00
_cell.angle_gamma   90.00
#
_symmetry.space_group_name_H-M   'P 1'
#
loop_
_entity.id
_entity.type
_entity.pdbx_description
1 polymer ?
#
loop_
_entity_poly.entity_id
_entity_poly.type
_entity_poly.pdbx_seq_one_letter_code
_entity_poly.pdbx_strand_id
1 'polypeptide(L)' 'MGEMLIANGHIEQGVEHLANAVVVCGQPTQLLQVLQQTLPAQVFTLLIHKMKEYRNKMEPQGTEGRVEELSDDLE' A
#
# COMPACT_ATOMS: atom_id res chain seq x y z
N MET A 1 5.19 -9.92 -13.47
CA MET A 1 6.18 -9.74 -12.38
C MET A 1 5.59 -10.07 -11.00
N GLY A 2 4.46 -9.47 -10.61
CA GLY A 2 3.85 -9.67 -9.29
C GLY A 2 3.55 -11.13 -8.90
N GLU A 3 2.85 -11.88 -9.76
CA GLU A 3 2.52 -13.29 -9.51
C GLU A 3 3.76 -14.21 -9.39
N MET A 4 4.81 -13.93 -10.19
CA MET A 4 6.06 -14.67 -10.14
C MET A 4 6.80 -14.44 -8.81
N LEU A 5 6.80 -13.21 -8.29
CA LEU A 5 7.37 -12.90 -6.98
C LEU A 5 6.63 -13.65 -5.86
N ILE A 6 5.30 -13.70 -5.93
CA ILE A 6 4.47 -14.47 -4.99
C ILE A 6 4.80 -15.96 -5.07
N ALA A 7 4.92 -16.53 -6.27
CA ALA A 7 5.28 -17.93 -6.48
C ALA A 7 6.69 -18.27 -5.96
N ASN A 8 7.63 -17.32 -6.01
CA ASN A 8 8.98 -17.45 -5.48
C ASN A 8 9.08 -17.15 -3.97
N GLY A 9 7.96 -16.98 -3.25
CA GLY A 9 7.92 -16.70 -1.81
C GLY A 9 8.12 -15.21 -1.44
N HIS A 10 8.32 -14.33 -2.42
CA HIS A 10 8.45 -12.89 -2.22
C HIS A 10 7.07 -12.22 -2.20
N ILE A 11 6.27 -12.57 -1.19
CA ILE A 11 4.86 -12.14 -1.08
C ILE A 11 4.76 -10.60 -1.06
N GLU A 12 5.52 -9.92 -0.22
CA GLU A 12 5.41 -8.46 -0.08
C GLU A 12 5.71 -7.71 -1.38
N GLN A 13 6.80 -8.05 -2.07
CA GLN A 13 7.18 -7.39 -3.33
C GLN A 13 6.20 -7.71 -4.45
N GLY A 14 5.69 -8.94 -4.50
CA GLY A 14 4.68 -9.34 -5.48
C GLY A 14 3.34 -8.62 -5.28
N VAL A 15 2.90 -8.53 -4.02
CA VAL A 15 1.70 -7.78 -3.62
C VAL A 15 1.85 -6.29 -3.93
N GLU A 16 3.01 -5.71 -3.68
CA GLU A 16 3.33 -4.32 -4.01
C GLU A 16 3.22 -4.03 -5.50
N HIS A 17 3.79 -4.89 -6.35
CA HIS A 17 3.64 -4.77 -7.80
C HIS A 17 2.19 -4.91 -8.27
N LEU A 18 1.43 -5.84 -7.70
CA LEU A 18 0.01 -6.00 -8.01
C LEU A 18 -0.80 -4.78 -7.57
N ALA A 19 -0.56 -4.24 -6.37
CA ALA A 19 -1.21 -3.04 -5.87
C ALA A 19 -0.97 -1.85 -6.81
N ASN A 20 0.27 -1.62 -7.23
CA ASN A 20 0.61 -0.57 -8.20
C ASN A 20 -0.10 -0.78 -9.53
N ALA A 21 -0.12 -2.02 -10.05
CA ALA A 21 -0.82 -2.36 -11.29
C ALA A 21 -2.34 -2.13 -11.20
N VAL A 22 -2.96 -2.41 -10.04
CA VAL A 22 -4.39 -2.18 -9.82
C VAL A 22 -4.70 -0.69 -9.71
N VAL A 23 -3.85 0.09 -9.03
CA VAL A 23 -4.04 1.55 -8.87
C VAL A 23 -3.98 2.28 -10.21
N VAL A 24 -3.12 1.85 -11.14
CA VAL A 24 -3.02 2.44 -12.49
C VAL A 24 -4.04 1.86 -13.48
N CYS A 25 -4.78 0.82 -13.10
CA CYS A 25 -5.77 0.19 -13.95
C CYS A 25 -7.06 1.03 -14.01
N GLY A 26 -7.62 1.23 -15.20
CA GLY A 26 -8.88 1.96 -15.38
C GLY A 26 -10.12 1.22 -14.84
N GLN A 27 -10.01 -0.08 -14.52
CA GLN A 27 -11.10 -0.92 -14.01
C GLN A 27 -10.61 -1.79 -12.84
N PRO A 28 -10.35 -1.19 -11.67
CA PRO A 28 -9.78 -1.90 -10.52
C PRO A 28 -10.72 -2.99 -9.97
N THR A 29 -12.04 -2.80 -10.05
CA THR A 29 -13.03 -3.72 -9.49
C THR A 29 -12.99 -5.10 -10.15
N GLN A 30 -12.87 -5.15 -11.48
CA GLN A 30 -12.86 -6.40 -12.21
C GLN A 30 -11.53 -7.15 -12.00
N LEU A 31 -10.42 -6.41 -11.97
CA LEU A 31 -9.11 -6.99 -11.65
C LEU A 31 -9.07 -7.51 -10.20
N LEU A 32 -9.65 -6.79 -9.25
CA LEU A 32 -9.77 -7.21 -7.85
C LEU A 32 -10.58 -8.50 -7.70
N GLN A 33 -11.68 -8.64 -8.44
CA GLN A 33 -12.47 -9.89 -8.44
C GLN A 33 -11.65 -11.08 -8.93
N VAL A 34 -10.89 -10.91 -10.02
CA VAL A 34 -10.01 -11.98 -10.52
C VAL A 34 -8.94 -12.31 -9.49
N LEU A 35 -8.26 -11.31 -8.94
CA LEU A 35 -7.22 -11.49 -7.92
C LEU A 35 -7.74 -12.15 -6.64
N GLN A 36 -8.99 -11.91 -6.26
CA GLN A 36 -9.62 -12.57 -5.12
C GLN A 36 -9.83 -14.07 -5.35
N GLN A 37 -10.07 -14.50 -6.59
CA GLN A 37 -10.24 -15.90 -6.95
C GLN A 37 -8.92 -16.63 -7.19
N THR A 38 -7.86 -15.91 -7.61
CA THR A 38 -6.55 -16.51 -7.91
C THR A 38 -5.60 -16.51 -6.72
N LEU A 39 -5.75 -15.56 -5.78
CA LEU A 39 -4.86 -15.45 -4.63
C LEU A 39 -5.47 -16.04 -3.35
N PRO A 40 -4.64 -16.62 -2.47
CA PRO A 40 -5.08 -16.97 -1.12
C PRO A 40 -5.60 -15.73 -0.36
N ALA A 41 -6.63 -15.92 0.47
CA ALA A 41 -7.29 -14.83 1.21
C ALA A 41 -6.30 -13.95 2.02
N GLN A 42 -5.25 -14.55 2.58
CA GLN A 42 -4.21 -13.83 3.32
C GLN A 42 -3.41 -12.86 2.42
N VAL A 43 -3.04 -13.32 1.21
CA VAL A 43 -2.30 -12.52 0.23
C VAL A 43 -3.18 -11.40 -0.31
N PHE A 44 -4.46 -11.69 -0.58
CA PHE A 44 -5.42 -10.68 -1.02
C PHE A 44 -5.66 -9.60 0.04
N THR A 45 -5.72 -9.98 1.33
CA THR A 45 -5.84 -9.00 2.43
C THR A 45 -4.63 -8.07 2.50
N LEU A 46 -3.42 -8.62 2.32
CA LEU A 46 -2.18 -7.85 2.22
C LEU A 46 -2.20 -6.88 1.04
N LEU A 47 -2.73 -7.30 -0.12
CA LEU A 47 -2.92 -6.43 -1.30
C LEU A 47 -3.78 -5.21 -0.98
N ILE A 48 -4.95 -5.42 -0.38
CA ILE A 48 -5.85 -4.32 0.00
C ILE A 48 -5.16 -3.37 0.99
N HIS A 49 -4.42 -3.90 1.97
CA HIS A 49 -3.69 -3.09 2.93
C HIS A 49 -2.61 -2.24 2.22
N LYS A 50 -1.78 -2.85 1.36
CA LYS A 50 -0.74 -2.13 0.63
C LYS A 50 -1.34 -1.06 -0.28
N MET A 51 -2.46 -1.33 -0.95
CA MET A 51 -3.16 -0.32 -1.76
C MET A 51 -3.61 0.90 -0.93
N LYS A 52 -4.07 0.71 0.31
CA LYS A 52 -4.41 1.82 1.21
C LYS A 52 -3.18 2.61 1.63
N GLU A 53 -2.09 1.93 1.99
CA GLU A 53 -0.80 2.54 2.32
C GLU A 53 -0.26 3.39 1.16
N TYR A 54 -0.34 2.86 -0.06
CA TYR A 54 0.08 3.56 -1.28
C TYR A 54 -0.73 4.84 -1.51
N ARG A 55 -2.05 4.78 -1.28
CA ARG A 55 -2.91 5.95 -1.38
C ARG A 55 -2.60 6.99 -0.30
N ASN A 56 -2.36 6.57 0.94
CA ASN A 56 -1.97 7.47 2.03
C ASN A 56 -0.60 8.12 1.80
N LYS A 57 0.32 7.45 1.10
CA LYS A 57 1.63 8.02 0.71
C LYS A 57 1.54 9.02 -0.46
N MET A 58 0.52 8.88 -1.30
CA MET A 58 0.27 9.81 -2.41
C MET A 58 -0.52 11.06 -1.97
N GLU A 59 -1.21 10.99 -0.83
CA GLU A 59 -1.67 12.20 -0.14
C GLU A 59 -0.45 12.90 0.47
N PRO A 60 -0.15 14.16 0.11
CA PRO A 60 0.90 14.88 0.79
C PRO A 60 0.47 14.99 2.25
N GLN A 61 1.17 14.30 3.15
CA GLN A 61 0.96 14.47 4.57
C GLN A 61 1.13 15.95 4.90
N GLY A 62 0.00 16.64 5.04
CA GLY A 62 -0.08 17.90 5.74
C GLY A 62 0.37 17.64 7.17
N THR A 63 1.46 18.30 7.55
CA THR A 63 1.77 18.75 8.91
C THR A 63 0.73 18.38 9.98
N GLU A 64 1.04 17.38 10.81
CA GLU A 64 0.52 17.31 12.17
C GLU A 64 1.69 17.60 13.12
N GLY A 65 1.76 18.86 13.53
CA GLY A 65 2.70 19.33 14.54
C GLY A 65 2.21 19.05 15.96
N ARG A 66 3.11 19.36 16.90
CA ARG A 66 2.98 19.52 18.36
C ARG A 66 3.48 18.34 19.19
N VAL A 67 4.78 18.39 19.48
CA VAL A 67 5.31 18.25 20.86
C VAL A 67 6.33 19.38 21.05
N GLU A 68 5.94 20.47 21.69
CA GLU A 68 6.20 20.79 23.11
C GLU A 68 7.49 21.61 23.30
N GLU A 69 7.26 22.92 23.43
CA GLU A 69 7.85 23.87 24.38
C GLU A 69 9.27 23.59 24.90
N LEU A 70 10.20 24.49 24.58
CA LEU A 70 11.26 24.91 25.50
C LEU A 70 11.39 26.43 25.38
N SER A 71 10.68 27.09 26.28
CA SER A 71 11.02 28.39 26.86
C SER A 71 12.49 28.41 27.35
N ASP A 72 13.00 29.62 27.59
CA ASP A 72 14.32 29.97 28.15
C ASP A 72 15.50 29.98 27.15
N ASP A 73 16.32 31.02 27.01
CA ASP A 73 16.69 32.02 28.01
C ASP A 73 17.22 33.31 27.32
N LEU A 74 17.02 34.42 28.02
CA LEU A 74 17.43 35.78 27.73
C LEU A 74 18.93 35.97 28.00
N GLU A 75 19.72 36.43 27.02
CA GLU A 75 20.87 37.33 27.24
C GLU A 75 21.21 38.17 26.00
#